data_AF-A0A1Y1XTB4-F1
#
_entry.id   AF-A0A1Y1XTB4-F1
#
_cell.length_a   1.000
_cell.length_b   1.000
_cell.length_c   1.000
_cell.angle_alpha   90.00
_cell.angle_beta   90.00
_cell.angle_gamma   90.00
#
_symmetry.space_group_name_H-M   'P 1'
#
loop_
_entity.id
_entity.type
_entity.pdbx_description
1 polymer ?
#
loop_
_entity_poly.entity_id
_entity_poly.type
_entity_poly.pdbx_seq_one_letter_code
_entity_poly.pdbx_strand_id
1 'polypeptide(L)'
;NAEIRRQIHIQSEQKRRAQIKDGFEELKCHLPNCSNKKISKAAILYKTVQYLQHLKNIQIALIGQLEHMGAENERLKQFCDAALQKQSLEKVYSIGL
;
A
#
# COMPACT_ATOMS: atom_id res chain seq x y z
N ASN A 1 -24.93 -47.90 -2.85
CA ASN A 1 -24.84 -46.84 -1.82
C ASN A 1 -23.43 -46.36 -1.49
N ALA A 2 -22.45 -47.23 -1.19
CA ALA A 2 -21.07 -46.79 -0.89
C ALA A 2 -20.36 -46.10 -2.07
N GLU A 3 -20.60 -46.58 -3.29
CA GLU A 3 -19.99 -46.04 -4.51
C GLU A 3 -20.46 -44.62 -4.84
N ILE A 4 -21.75 -44.32 -4.62
CA ILE A 4 -22.30 -42.96 -4.77
C ILE A 4 -21.63 -42.00 -3.79
N ARG A 5 -21.46 -42.40 -2.51
CA ARG A 5 -20.76 -41.59 -1.50
C ARG A 5 -19.30 -41.34 -1.88
N ARG A 6 -18.61 -42.36 -2.42
CA ARG A 6 -17.24 -42.22 -2.94
C ARG A 6 -17.18 -41.21 -4.09
N GLN A 7 -18.10 -41.27 -5.05
CA GLN A 7 -18.15 -40.33 -6.17
C GLN A 7 -18.41 -38.89 -5.71
N ILE A 8 -19.35 -38.69 -4.77
CA ILE A 8 -19.62 -37.36 -4.19
C ILE A 8 -18.37 -36.79 -3.51
N HIS A 9 -17.65 -37.61 -2.74
CA HIS A 9 -16.43 -37.17 -2.08
C HIS A 9 -15.35 -36.77 -3.10
N ILE A 10 -15.15 -37.57 -4.17
CA ILE A 10 -14.20 -37.25 -5.23
C ILE A 10 -14.56 -35.93 -5.93
N GLN A 11 -15.84 -35.73 -6.27
CA GLN A 11 -16.30 -34.51 -6.94
C GLN A 11 -16.13 -33.27 -6.06
N SER A 12 -16.51 -33.37 -4.78
CA SER A 12 -16.31 -32.30 -3.80
C SER A 12 -14.84 -31.89 -3.68
N GLU A 13 -13.95 -32.89 -3.59
CA GLU A 13 -12.51 -32.67 -3.52
C GLU A 13 -11.93 -32.07 -4.81
N GLN A 14 -12.40 -32.49 -5.98
CA GLN A 14 -12.01 -31.90 -7.26
C GLN A 14 -12.43 -30.43 -7.33
N LYS A 15 -13.65 -30.10 -6.91
CA LYS A 15 -14.13 -28.72 -6.83
C LYS A 15 -13.27 -27.88 -5.90
N ARG A 16 -12.94 -28.38 -4.69
CA ARG A 16 -12.05 -27.69 -3.75
C ARG A 16 -10.68 -27.41 -4.38
N ARG A 17 -10.10 -28.39 -5.08
CA ARG A 17 -8.80 -28.25 -5.73
C ARG A 17 -8.83 -27.26 -6.91
N ALA A 18 -9.92 -27.21 -7.67
CA ALA A 18 -10.11 -26.22 -8.72
C ALA A 18 -10.15 -24.80 -8.14
N GLN A 19 -10.96 -24.56 -7.10
CA GLN A 19 -11.03 -23.26 -6.43
C GLN A 19 -9.67 -22.79 -5.89
N ILE A 20 -8.90 -23.69 -5.28
CA ILE A 20 -7.53 -23.37 -4.81
C ILE A 20 -6.63 -23.01 -5.99
N LYS A 21 -6.70 -23.75 -7.11
CA LYS A 21 -5.91 -23.44 -8.30
C LYS A 21 -6.25 -22.05 -8.84
N ASP A 22 -7.54 -21.74 -8.95
CA ASP A 22 -7.99 -20.44 -9.45
C ASP A 22 -7.52 -19.29 -8.55
N GLY A 23 -7.59 -19.47 -7.22
CA GLY A 23 -7.04 -18.50 -6.27
C GLY A 23 -5.53 -18.30 -6.38
N PHE A 24 -4.76 -19.34 -6.72
CA PHE A 24 -3.32 -19.20 -7.01
C PHE A 24 -3.05 -18.44 -8.30
N GLU A 25 -3.86 -18.62 -9.34
CA GLU A 25 -3.73 -17.89 -10.60
C GLU A 25 -4.09 -16.41 -10.41
N GLU A 26 -5.16 -16.11 -9.66
CA GLU A 26 -5.53 -14.74 -9.28
C GLU A 26 -4.42 -14.07 -8.47
N LEU A 27 -3.92 -14.75 -7.43
CA LEU A 27 -2.83 -14.24 -6.60
C LEU A 27 -1.58 -13.92 -7.44
N LYS A 28 -1.24 -14.77 -8.41
CA LYS A 28 -0.12 -14.57 -9.31
C LYS A 28 -0.27 -13.32 -10.19
N CYS A 29 -1.49 -12.97 -10.58
CA CYS A 29 -1.76 -11.75 -11.36
C CYS A 29 -1.51 -10.46 -10.57
N HIS A 30 -1.66 -10.49 -9.24
CA HIS A 30 -1.36 -9.34 -8.37
C HIS A 30 0.13 -9.16 -8.08
N LEU A 31 0.97 -10.14 -8.40
CA LEU A 31 2.40 -10.08 -8.14
C LEU A 31 3.17 -9.40 -9.28
N PRO A 32 4.13 -8.53 -8.96
CA PRO A 32 4.92 -7.84 -9.99
C PRO A 32 5.69 -8.86 -10.83
N ASN A 33 5.64 -8.67 -12.16
CA ASN A 33 6.36 -9.49 -13.15
C ASN A 33 6.04 -11.01 -13.13
N CYS A 34 4.89 -11.41 -12.58
CA CYS A 34 4.52 -12.82 -12.39
C CYS A 34 3.32 -13.31 -13.24
N SER A 35 2.43 -12.42 -13.69
CA SER A 35 1.17 -12.78 -14.36
C SER A 35 1.33 -13.76 -15.55
N ASN A 36 2.36 -13.57 -16.39
CA ASN A 36 2.61 -14.40 -17.58
C ASN A 36 3.69 -15.48 -17.41
N LYS A 37 4.12 -15.78 -16.17
CA LYS A 37 5.21 -16.73 -15.91
C LYS A 37 4.69 -18.02 -15.27
N LYS A 38 5.29 -19.15 -15.65
CA LYS A 38 5.12 -20.40 -14.92
C LYS A 38 5.94 -20.33 -13.63
N ILE A 39 5.25 -20.29 -12.49
CA ILE A 39 5.86 -20.15 -11.16
C ILE A 39 5.22 -21.22 -10.26
N SER A 40 6.02 -21.84 -9.38
CA SER A 40 5.51 -22.84 -8.44
C SER A 40 4.62 -22.19 -7.37
N LYS A 41 3.69 -22.97 -6.78
CA LYS A 41 2.83 -22.49 -5.68
C LYS A 41 3.65 -21.94 -4.51
N ALA A 42 4.74 -22.62 -4.14
CA ALA A 42 5.64 -22.16 -3.08
C ALA A 42 6.28 -20.81 -3.41
N ALA A 43 6.72 -20.62 -4.66
CA ALA A 43 7.30 -19.35 -5.10
C ALA A 43 6.25 -18.23 -5.19
N ILE A 44 5.00 -18.52 -5.56
CA ILE A 44 3.89 -17.56 -5.49
C ILE A 44 3.72 -17.09 -4.04
N LEU A 45 3.55 -18.03 -3.09
CA LEU A 45 3.37 -17.69 -1.66
C LEU A 45 4.55 -16.86 -1.12
N TYR A 46 5.78 -17.27 -1.40
CA TYR A 46 6.97 -16.56 -0.97
C TYR A 46 7.01 -15.13 -1.54
N LYS A 47 6.79 -14.98 -2.85
CA LYS A 47 6.75 -13.66 -3.51
C LYS A 47 5.61 -12.78 -3.00
N THR A 48 4.46 -13.35 -2.66
CA THR A 48 3.36 -12.64 -2.01
C THR A 48 3.80 -12.04 -0.68
N VAL A 49 4.44 -12.83 0.19
CA VAL A 49 4.93 -12.34 1.48
C VAL A 49 5.93 -11.21 1.28
N GLN A 50 6.90 -11.39 0.37
CA GLN A 50 7.88 -10.34 0.04
C GLN A 50 7.21 -9.06 -0.47
N TYR A 51 6.22 -9.19 -1.35
CA TYR A 51 5.53 -8.05 -1.93
C TYR A 51 4.69 -7.30 -0.89
N LEU A 52 3.99 -8.00 0.00
CA LEU A 52 3.26 -7.38 1.11
C LEU A 52 4.20 -6.61 2.06
N GLN A 53 5.35 -7.18 2.39
CA GLN A 53 6.36 -6.50 3.21
C GLN A 53 6.90 -5.25 2.50
N HIS A 54 7.18 -5.35 1.20
CA HIS A 54 7.62 -4.22 0.39
C HIS A 54 6.59 -3.10 0.36
N LEU A 55 5.31 -3.41 0.10
CA LEU A 55 4.21 -2.45 0.13
C LEU A 55 4.07 -1.75 1.48
N LYS A 56 4.18 -2.50 2.58
CA LYS A 56 4.16 -1.94 3.94
C LYS A 56 5.30 -0.95 4.17
N ASN A 57 6.51 -1.28 3.73
CA ASN A 57 7.66 -0.39 3.87
C ASN A 57 7.51 0.88 3.03
N ILE A 58 7.00 0.76 1.80
CA ILE A 58 6.68 1.93 0.95
C ILE A 58 5.63 2.81 1.64
N GLN A 59 4.56 2.21 2.17
CA GLN A 59 3.52 2.96 2.87
C GLN A 59 4.09 3.77 4.03
N ILE A 60 4.94 3.16 4.86
CA ILE A 60 5.60 3.85 5.98
C ILE A 60 6.48 5.00 5.48
N ALA A 61 7.27 4.78 4.42
CA ALA A 61 8.13 5.81 3.86
C ALA A 61 7.34 6.99 3.29
N LEU A 62 6.22 6.73 2.61
CA LEU A 62 5.34 7.77 2.06
C LEU A 62 4.66 8.58 3.16
N ILE A 63 4.20 7.93 4.23
CA ILE A 63 3.63 8.62 5.39
C ILE A 63 4.67 9.56 6.01
N GLY A 64 5.91 9.08 6.24
CA GLY A 64 6.97 9.91 6.78
C GLY A 64 7.33 11.11 5.88
N GLN A 65 7.29 10.94 4.56
CA GLN A 65 7.50 12.05 3.62
C GLN A 65 6.37 13.10 3.70
N LEU A 66 5.11 12.65 3.81
CA LEU A 66 3.97 13.55 3.98
C LEU A 66 4.05 14.34 5.30
N GLU A 67 4.41 13.68 6.40
CA GLU A 67 4.60 14.32 7.70
C GLU A 67 5.73 15.37 7.63
N HIS A 68 6.86 15.03 7.03
CA HIS A 68 7.97 15.97 6.83
C HIS A 68 7.55 17.20 6.01
N MET A 69 6.93 16.98 4.84
CA MET A 69 6.46 18.07 3.99
C MET A 69 5.38 18.92 4.67
N GLY A 70 4.52 18.30 5.47
CA GLY A 70 3.52 19.00 6.28
C GLY A 70 4.16 19.95 7.29
N ALA A 71 5.15 19.48 8.04
CA ALA A 71 5.89 20.28 9.01
C ALA A 71 6.68 21.42 8.33
N GLU A 72 7.29 21.15 7.18
CA GLU A 72 8.01 22.19 6.42
C GLU A 72 7.07 23.29 5.93
N ASN A 73 5.90 22.92 5.40
CA ASN A 73 4.88 23.87 4.97
C ASN A 73 4.35 24.72 6.14
N GLU A 74 4.14 24.12 7.31
CA GLU A 74 3.73 24.85 8.51
C GLU A 74 4.81 25.85 8.96
N ARG A 75 6.08 25.42 8.97
CA ARG A 75 7.22 26.30 9.27
C ARG A 75 7.31 27.47 8.30
N LEU A 76 7.13 27.22 7.00
CA LEU A 76 7.14 28.27 5.98
C LEU A 76 5.99 29.28 6.18
N LYS A 77 4.78 28.79 6.51
CA LYS A 77 3.64 29.67 6.84
C LYS A 77 3.94 30.56 8.04
N GLN A 78 4.43 29.97 9.14
CA GLN A 78 4.81 30.73 10.34
C GLN A 78 5.86 31.81 10.04
N PHE A 79 6.85 31.49 9.20
CA PHE A 79 7.86 32.46 8.78
C PHE A 79 7.27 33.62 7.98
N CYS A 80 6.38 33.33 7.02
CA CYS A 80 5.68 34.34 6.23
C CYS A 80 4.81 35.25 7.12
N ASP A 81 4.05 34.66 8.04
CA ASP A 81 3.17 35.41 8.95
C ASP A 81 3.98 36.34 9.86
N ALA A 82 5.11 35.86 10.40
CA ALA A 82 6.02 36.66 11.20
C ALA A 82 6.65 37.82 10.40
N ALA A 83 7.03 37.57 9.14
CA ALA A 83 7.57 38.60 8.25
C ALA A 83 6.53 39.69 7.94
N LEU A 84 5.27 39.30 7.69
CA LEU A 84 4.16 40.24 7.47
C LEU A 84 3.85 41.07 8.71
N GLN A 85 3.84 40.45 9.91
CA GLN A 85 3.66 41.17 11.17
C GLN A 85 4.79 42.17 11.44
N LYS A 86 6.04 41.80 11.15
CA LYS A 86 7.17 42.74 11.31
C LYS A 86 7.02 43.95 10.38
N GLN A 87 6.66 43.72 9.12
CA GLN A 87 6.46 44.79 8.15
C GLN A 87 5.28 45.71 8.51
N SER A 88 4.20 45.18 9.08
CA SER A 88 3.07 46.00 9.53
C SER A 88 3.44 46.88 10.72
N LEU A 89 4.19 46.34 11.70
CA LEU A 89 4.70 47.11 12.83
C LEU A 89 5.62 48.25 12.38
N GLU A 90 6.58 47.97 11.48
CA GLU A 90 7.47 49.00 10.93
C GLU A 90 6.71 50.14 10.24
N LYS A 91 5.66 49.82 9.48
CA LYS A 91 4.78 50.84 8.86
C LYS A 91 4.05 51.69 9.90
N VAL A 92 3.51 51.09 10.96
CA VAL A 92 2.81 51.82 12.02
C VAL A 92 3.75 52.80 12.73
N TYR A 93 4.97 52.38 13.06
CA TYR A 93 5.98 53.27 13.67
C TYR A 93 6.43 54.39 12.74
N SER A 94 6.45 54.17 11.42
CA SER A 94 6.80 55.21 10.44
C SER A 94 5.71 56.27 10.20
N ILE A 95 4.46 55.99 10.58
CA ILE A 95 3.32 56.92 10.42
C ILE A 95 3.06 57.72 11.72
N GLY A 96 3.57 57.25 12.86
CA GLY A 96 3.40 57.87 14.18
C GLY A 96 4.46 58.91 14.57
N LEU A 97 5.37 59.27 13.66
CA LEU A 97 6.33 60.38 13.74
C LEU A 97 6.04 61.38 12.63
#